data_AF-A0A438MW82-F1
#
_entry.id   AF-A0A438MW82-F1
#
_cell.length_a   1.000
_cell.length_b   1.000
_cell.length_c   1.000
_cell.angle_alpha   90.00
_cell.angle_beta   90.00
_cell.angle_gamma   90.00
#
_symmetry.space_group_name_H-M   'P 1'
#
loop_
_entity.id
_entity.type
_entity.pdbx_description
1 polymer ?
#
loop_
_entity_poly.entity_id
_entity_poly.type
_entity_poly.pdbx_seq_one_letter_code
_entity_poly.pdbx_strand_id
1 'polypeptide(L)'
;MKRCHVLLSAIFDVSAHHWALFSVRKHSTLMPPTRDWNVNEEFFRFSRGRFICNEEENVSVRRVSFDMNQLARIAADSVMADQCINIEICLDGMYNKSYLFTIDDGRQVSGKMPNPNPGFPHFTTAKVATMDYVRNNLGTPAPQVLAWSSRAENSVGVEYIIMEKMPVIQLSQVWDRLKFKDKLQVVTQLFRFQKIWFLVRFANIGSLYYLGDFWTGTAKGPVSAYSIRQRHRHFGMAPDPRLVNLSQFTQKTHTSVPPQLKPSHTTLPPGFTVCIIGASAGIGEHIAYAYARAGATNIIIASRTLTDLQTVSDRLKHINPTLTVDIHECEISQAKSVESLAQFISTKHGRLDVLIPNAAYAGPVTTKMDQGNPEWVQQAFDVNAMGTYLAAHYFVPLLLRSPGGAKAFIAIGSFAGCIRRGSIANTGYTVSKMAQIRLVEYLYEQYSEEGLFAVACHPGAVRTKMAEGNTPEDFLPYLVDDVDLCGAVCVWLSARLDTIQWLSGRLISAKWDMEELLSRQQEIVSKDLLKFALLTQ
;
A
#
# COMPACT_ATOMS: atom_id res chain seq x y z
N MET A 1 16.91 -9.37 7.19
CA MET A 1 17.19 -7.94 6.93
C MET A 1 15.98 -7.00 7.04
N LYS A 2 14.73 -7.41 6.73
CA LYS A 2 13.52 -6.59 6.98
C LYS A 2 13.16 -6.33 8.46
N ARG A 3 13.85 -7.02 9.36
CA ARG A 3 13.60 -7.09 10.80
C ARG A 3 14.00 -5.79 11.57
N CYS A 4 14.49 -4.77 10.87
CA CYS A 4 15.01 -3.54 11.48
C CYS A 4 14.40 -2.25 10.92
N HIS A 5 13.75 -2.27 9.74
CA HIS A 5 13.56 -1.03 8.98
C HIS A 5 12.57 -0.04 9.61
N VAL A 6 11.60 -0.51 10.41
CA VAL A 6 10.61 0.37 11.05
C VAL A 6 11.12 0.94 12.35
N LEU A 7 11.84 0.14 13.16
CA LEU A 7 12.49 0.69 14.33
C LEU A 7 13.66 1.59 13.92
N LEU A 8 14.43 1.22 12.90
CA LEU A 8 15.42 2.10 12.29
C LEU A 8 14.77 3.30 11.60
N SER A 9 13.61 3.25 10.95
CA SER A 9 13.01 4.47 10.38
C SER A 9 12.38 5.33 11.46
N ALA A 10 11.75 4.79 12.50
CA ALA A 10 11.25 5.58 13.62
C ALA A 10 12.42 6.18 14.43
N ILE A 11 13.49 5.42 14.65
CA ILE A 11 14.72 5.88 15.30
C ILE A 11 15.53 6.77 14.37
N PHE A 12 15.55 6.58 13.05
CA PHE A 12 16.21 7.47 12.06
C PHE A 12 15.34 8.65 11.66
N ASP A 13 14.04 8.67 11.89
CA ASP A 13 13.21 9.87 11.69
C ASP A 13 13.24 10.72 12.97
N VAL A 14 13.27 10.08 14.14
CA VAL A 14 13.61 10.72 15.42
C VAL A 14 15.09 11.16 15.44
N SER A 15 16.01 10.37 14.86
CA SER A 15 17.45 10.66 14.89
C SER A 15 17.96 11.45 13.69
N ALA A 16 17.60 11.23 12.43
CA ALA A 16 18.04 12.10 11.32
C ALA A 16 17.50 13.53 11.47
N HIS A 17 16.34 13.73 12.11
CA HIS A 17 15.84 15.04 12.53
C HIS A 17 16.35 15.51 13.92
N HIS A 18 17.13 14.70 14.64
CA HIS A 18 17.90 15.12 15.83
C HIS A 18 19.38 15.39 15.50
N TRP A 19 20.00 14.63 14.60
CA TRP A 19 21.38 14.81 14.15
C TRP A 19 21.53 16.03 13.22
N ALA A 20 20.41 16.52 12.67
CA ALA A 20 20.33 17.82 11.97
C ALA A 20 20.11 19.03 12.91
N LEU A 21 20.02 18.85 14.24
CA LEU A 21 19.81 19.94 15.20
C LEU A 21 21.07 20.79 15.48
N PHE A 22 22.20 20.54 14.83
CA PHE A 22 23.47 21.18 15.20
C PHE A 22 23.96 22.28 14.25
N SER A 23 23.23 22.59 13.19
CA SER A 23 23.40 23.89 12.54
C SER A 23 22.33 24.82 13.08
N VAL A 24 22.60 25.38 14.26
CA VAL A 24 21.89 26.55 14.75
C VAL A 24 22.31 27.70 13.85
N ARG A 25 21.39 28.28 13.09
CA ARG A 25 21.63 29.63 12.56
C ARG A 25 21.69 30.55 13.78
N LYS A 26 22.89 31.03 14.12
CA LYS A 26 23.06 32.07 15.14
C LYS A 26 22.45 33.37 14.63
N HIS A 27 21.13 33.50 14.72
CA HIS A 27 20.50 34.79 14.91
C HIS A 27 20.23 34.94 16.41
N SER A 28 21.25 35.41 17.14
CA SER A 28 21.08 35.86 18.51
C SER A 28 20.43 37.24 18.46
N THR A 29 19.10 37.30 18.58
CA THR A 29 18.42 38.55 18.89
C THR A 29 18.46 38.75 20.40
N LEU A 30 19.50 39.44 20.89
CA LEU A 30 19.49 40.02 22.23
C LEU A 30 18.39 41.08 22.25
N MET A 31 17.18 40.71 22.72
CA MET A 31 16.03 41.60 22.82
C MET A 31 15.79 42.06 24.29
N PRO A 32 15.38 43.32 24.53
CA PRO A 32 15.23 43.90 25.88
C PRO A 32 14.01 43.37 26.69
N PRO A 33 13.83 43.78 27.97
CA PRO A 33 13.12 43.02 29.01
C PRO A 33 11.59 43.17 29.04
N THR A 34 10.94 43.31 27.88
CA THR A 34 9.50 43.07 27.75
C THR A 34 9.30 41.93 26.75
N ARG A 35 9.48 40.70 27.25
CA ARG A 35 9.43 39.45 26.46
C ARG A 35 8.01 39.13 26.01
N ASP A 36 7.58 39.74 24.93
CA ASP A 36 6.55 39.15 24.10
C ASP A 36 7.24 38.43 22.93
N TRP A 37 7.41 37.12 23.03
CA TRP A 37 8.02 36.30 21.99
C TRP A 37 7.15 36.22 20.73
N ASN A 38 5.86 36.52 20.82
CA ASN A 38 4.94 36.46 19.68
C ASN A 38 5.21 37.55 18.64
N VAL A 39 5.94 38.62 19.00
CA VAL A 39 6.31 39.68 18.04
C VAL A 39 7.36 39.25 17.03
N ASN A 40 8.11 38.17 17.33
CA ASN A 40 9.14 37.67 16.43
C ASN A 40 8.54 36.74 15.37
N GLU A 41 8.20 37.33 14.23
CA GLU A 41 7.69 36.67 13.03
C GLU A 41 8.56 35.50 12.52
N GLU A 42 9.86 35.47 12.82
CA GLU A 42 10.75 34.40 12.37
C GLU A 42 10.39 33.05 12.97
N PHE A 43 9.82 33.02 14.18
CA PHE A 43 9.39 31.78 14.81
C PHE A 43 8.31 31.07 13.97
N PHE A 44 7.47 31.81 13.25
CA PHE A 44 6.35 31.23 12.53
C PHE A 44 6.69 30.86 11.08
N ARG A 45 7.80 31.38 10.52
CA ARG A 45 8.18 31.23 9.11
C ARG A 45 9.07 30.02 8.84
N PHE A 46 8.98 29.46 7.64
CA PHE A 46 9.87 28.39 7.21
C PHE A 46 11.30 28.91 6.98
N SER A 47 12.28 28.33 7.67
CA SER A 47 13.64 28.90 7.75
C SER A 47 14.75 28.07 7.09
N ARG A 48 14.47 26.82 6.69
CA ARG A 48 15.50 25.86 6.22
C ARG A 48 16.02 26.11 4.80
N GLY A 49 15.26 26.76 3.92
CA GLY A 49 15.68 26.98 2.54
C GLY A 49 14.58 27.53 1.63
N ARG A 50 14.86 27.54 0.33
CA ARG A 50 13.93 27.94 -0.73
C ARG A 50 13.42 26.73 -1.49
N PHE A 51 12.24 26.86 -2.10
CA PHE A 51 11.65 25.81 -2.94
C PHE A 51 11.87 26.14 -4.41
N ILE A 52 12.19 25.12 -5.21
CA ILE A 52 12.46 25.27 -6.66
C ILE A 52 11.17 25.55 -7.44
N CYS A 53 10.02 25.09 -6.93
CA CYS A 53 8.68 25.30 -7.49
C CYS A 53 7.66 25.60 -6.38
N ASN A 54 6.61 26.35 -6.73
CA ASN A 54 5.51 26.73 -5.85
C ASN A 54 5.98 27.26 -4.48
N GLU A 55 6.93 28.20 -4.48
CA GLU A 55 7.59 28.66 -3.26
C GLU A 55 6.62 29.29 -2.26
N GLU A 56 5.74 30.18 -2.72
CA GLU A 56 4.75 30.83 -1.85
C GLU A 56 3.82 29.82 -1.18
N GLU A 57 3.34 28.84 -1.94
CA GLU A 57 2.50 27.75 -1.41
C GLU A 57 3.26 26.89 -0.40
N ASN A 58 4.50 26.48 -0.73
CA ASN A 58 5.29 25.64 0.16
C ASN A 58 5.69 26.35 1.46
N VAL A 59 5.90 27.66 1.42
CA VAL A 59 6.14 28.50 2.59
C VAL A 59 4.84 28.68 3.39
N SER A 60 3.70 28.91 2.73
CA SER A 60 2.42 29.14 3.40
C SER A 60 1.93 27.90 4.17
N VAL A 61 2.00 26.71 3.57
CA VAL A 61 1.59 25.44 4.22
C VAL A 61 2.55 24.98 5.33
N ARG A 62 3.66 25.70 5.54
CA ARG A 62 4.65 25.46 6.61
C ARG A 62 4.76 26.63 7.60
N ARG A 63 3.92 27.65 7.43
CA ARG A 63 3.72 28.70 8.42
C ARG A 63 2.69 28.22 9.43
N VAL A 64 3.05 28.23 10.70
CA VAL A 64 2.14 27.85 11.80
C VAL A 64 2.04 29.01 12.77
N SER A 65 0.83 29.36 13.18
CA SER A 65 0.56 30.41 14.17
C SER A 65 0.25 29.76 15.51
N PHE A 66 0.93 30.18 16.58
CA PHE A 66 0.75 29.66 17.92
C PHE A 66 1.31 30.65 18.95
N ASP A 67 0.99 30.46 20.23
CA ASP A 67 1.48 31.33 21.30
C ASP A 67 2.85 30.86 21.83
N MET A 68 3.91 31.53 21.38
CA MET A 68 5.29 31.28 21.79
C MET A 68 5.53 31.64 23.26
N ASN A 69 4.84 32.62 23.83
CA ASN A 69 4.97 32.94 25.26
C ASN A 69 4.46 31.79 26.11
N GLN A 70 3.31 31.23 25.76
CA GLN A 70 2.74 30.07 26.45
C GLN A 70 3.64 28.85 26.31
N LEU A 71 4.22 28.62 25.12
CA LEU A 71 5.17 27.52 24.92
C LEU A 71 6.45 27.70 25.74
N ALA A 72 6.98 28.93 25.82
CA ALA A 72 8.16 29.25 26.62
C ALA A 72 7.91 29.06 28.13
N ARG A 73 6.70 29.38 28.61
CA ARG A 73 6.27 29.07 29.98
C ARG A 73 6.22 27.57 30.22
N ILE A 74 5.56 26.80 29.35
CA ILE A 74 5.51 25.34 29.44
C ILE A 74 6.91 24.73 29.43
N ALA A 75 7.84 25.28 28.64
CA ALA A 75 9.23 24.83 28.62
C ALA A 75 9.92 25.02 29.98
N ALA A 76 9.74 26.17 30.64
CA ALA A 76 10.28 26.43 31.98
C ALA A 76 9.60 25.56 33.06
N ASP A 77 8.26 25.48 33.03
CA ASP A 77 7.46 24.67 33.96
C ASP A 77 7.85 23.18 33.88
N SER A 78 8.14 22.69 32.66
CA SER A 78 8.52 21.28 32.43
C SER A 78 9.81 20.86 33.14
N VAL A 79 10.62 21.83 33.58
CA VAL A 79 11.85 21.60 34.35
C VAL A 79 11.80 22.21 35.75
N MET A 80 10.63 22.70 36.19
CA MET A 80 10.41 23.37 37.48
C MET A 80 11.30 24.60 37.67
N ALA A 81 11.33 25.48 36.67
CA ALA A 81 12.07 26.74 36.69
C ALA A 81 11.14 27.93 36.45
N ASP A 82 11.59 29.13 36.81
CA ASP A 82 10.70 30.30 36.86
C ASP A 82 10.45 30.92 35.47
N GLN A 83 11.45 30.92 34.59
CA GLN A 83 11.30 31.52 33.26
C GLN A 83 12.26 30.99 32.19
N CYS A 84 11.78 30.99 30.95
CA CYS A 84 12.62 30.87 29.77
C CYS A 84 13.28 32.21 29.44
N ILE A 85 14.61 32.21 29.30
CA ILE A 85 15.42 33.41 29.08
C ILE A 85 15.85 33.66 27.64
N ASN A 86 15.88 32.62 26.81
CA ASN A 86 16.26 32.73 25.40
C ASN A 86 15.59 31.62 24.57
N ILE A 87 15.26 31.91 23.32
CA ILE A 87 14.69 30.94 22.37
C ILE A 87 15.50 31.04 21.07
N GLU A 88 16.12 29.93 20.68
CA GLU A 88 16.85 29.81 19.42
C GLU A 88 16.04 28.97 18.42
N ILE A 89 15.99 29.42 17.16
CA ILE A 89 15.38 28.66 16.07
C ILE A 89 16.37 27.58 15.61
N CYS A 90 15.98 26.32 15.70
CA CYS A 90 16.72 25.22 15.10
C CYS A 90 16.33 25.10 13.62
N LEU A 91 17.15 24.43 12.80
CA LEU A 91 16.81 24.16 11.41
C LEU A 91 15.46 23.42 11.29
N ASP A 92 14.53 24.03 10.55
CA ASP A 92 13.19 23.48 10.34
C ASP A 92 13.23 22.08 9.70
N GLY A 93 12.36 21.19 10.16
CA GLY A 93 11.99 19.99 9.42
C GLY A 93 11.05 20.34 8.25
N MET A 94 10.87 19.42 7.31
CA MET A 94 9.84 19.59 6.25
C MET A 94 8.41 19.59 6.80
N TYR A 95 8.22 19.06 8.02
CA TYR A 95 6.92 18.81 8.65
C TYR A 95 6.84 19.31 10.10
N ASN A 96 7.90 19.92 10.63
CA ASN A 96 7.93 20.42 12.01
C ASN A 96 8.91 21.57 12.16
N LYS A 97 8.62 22.46 13.11
CA LYS A 97 9.54 23.46 13.64
C LYS A 97 10.20 22.94 14.90
N SER A 98 11.42 23.38 15.14
CA SER A 98 12.21 23.00 16.31
C SER A 98 12.85 24.23 16.93
N TYR A 99 12.84 24.29 18.25
CA TYR A 99 13.39 25.40 19.02
C TYR A 99 14.25 24.86 20.16
N LEU A 100 15.18 25.68 20.60
CA LEU A 100 15.98 25.48 21.79
C LEU A 100 15.67 26.58 22.79
N PHE A 101 15.09 26.21 23.93
CA PHE A 101 14.77 27.11 25.02
C PHE A 101 15.91 27.05 26.04
N THR A 102 16.48 28.20 26.37
CA THR A 102 17.39 28.35 27.51
C THR A 102 16.59 28.87 28.69
N ILE A 103 16.71 28.19 29.82
CA ILE A 103 16.03 28.48 31.07
C ILE A 103 16.95 29.32 31.97
N ASP A 104 16.38 30.10 32.88
CA ASP A 104 17.12 30.98 33.80
C ASP A 104 18.18 30.29 34.67
N ASP A 105 17.97 29.02 35.00
CA ASP A 105 18.94 28.18 35.70
C ASP A 105 20.06 27.62 34.81
N GLY A 106 20.09 28.01 33.53
CA GLY A 106 21.08 27.59 32.54
C GLY A 106 20.80 26.26 31.85
N ARG A 107 19.75 25.51 32.23
CA ARG A 107 19.33 24.31 31.51
C ARG A 107 18.76 24.68 30.14
N GLN A 108 18.82 23.71 29.23
CA GLN A 108 18.25 23.86 27.89
C GLN A 108 17.33 22.69 27.55
N VAL A 109 16.16 23.03 27.00
CA VAL A 109 15.16 22.05 26.52
C VAL A 109 14.82 22.30 25.06
N SER A 110 14.49 21.24 24.34
CA SER A 110 14.07 21.34 22.94
C SER A 110 12.56 21.28 22.84
N GLY A 111 11.97 22.21 22.08
CA GLY A 111 10.57 22.14 21.69
C GLY A 111 10.40 21.80 20.22
N LYS A 112 9.38 21.03 19.89
CA LYS A 112 8.98 20.71 18.52
C LYS A 112 7.49 20.85 18.31
N MET A 113 7.11 21.41 17.17
CA MET A 113 5.71 21.58 16.77
C MET A 113 5.53 21.16 15.31
N PRO A 114 4.44 20.49 14.95
CA PRO A 114 4.15 20.17 13.56
C PRO A 114 3.88 21.44 12.75
N ASN A 115 4.27 21.41 11.48
CA ASN A 115 3.75 22.36 10.49
C ASN A 115 2.27 22.01 10.17
N PRO A 116 1.53 22.82 9.39
CA PRO A 116 0.17 22.47 8.93
C PRO A 116 0.10 21.39 7.83
N ASN A 117 1.20 21.11 7.15
CA ASN A 117 1.29 20.13 6.06
C ASN A 117 1.56 18.63 6.40
N PRO A 118 1.63 18.13 7.64
CA PRO A 118 1.94 16.73 7.91
C PRO A 118 0.75 15.78 7.70
N GLY A 119 -0.44 16.29 7.39
CA GLY A 119 -1.65 15.50 7.15
C GLY A 119 -2.63 15.58 8.33
N PHE A 120 -3.12 14.43 8.80
CA PHE A 120 -4.07 14.35 9.92
C PHE A 120 -3.54 14.98 11.22
N PRO A 121 -4.41 15.60 12.04
CA PRO A 121 -4.04 16.01 13.41
C PRO A 121 -3.56 14.82 14.26
N HIS A 122 -2.85 15.10 15.37
CA HIS A 122 -2.35 14.16 16.41
C HIS A 122 -1.06 13.36 16.11
N PHE A 123 -0.23 13.76 15.15
CA PHE A 123 1.05 13.08 14.92
C PHE A 123 2.05 13.22 16.08
N THR A 124 1.85 14.20 16.96
CA THR A 124 2.71 14.42 18.12
C THR A 124 2.73 13.22 19.07
N THR A 125 1.57 12.58 19.30
CA THR A 125 1.49 11.34 20.10
C THR A 125 2.40 10.27 19.54
N ALA A 126 2.50 10.15 18.20
CA ALA A 126 3.30 9.11 17.57
C ALA A 126 4.79 9.19 17.97
N LYS A 127 5.32 10.42 17.97
CA LYS A 127 6.72 10.69 18.32
C LYS A 127 6.97 10.48 19.81
N VAL A 128 6.06 10.94 20.66
CA VAL A 128 6.15 10.78 22.12
C VAL A 128 6.14 9.31 22.50
N ALA A 129 5.14 8.55 22.03
CA ALA A 129 5.02 7.12 22.29
C ALA A 129 6.22 6.32 21.77
N THR A 130 6.77 6.71 20.61
CA THR A 130 7.99 6.09 20.08
C THR A 130 9.19 6.34 20.98
N MET A 131 9.45 7.59 21.38
CA MET A 131 10.59 7.95 22.25
C MET A 131 10.49 7.27 23.61
N ASP A 132 9.31 7.26 24.20
CA ASP A 132 9.02 6.54 25.44
C ASP A 132 9.29 5.04 25.30
N TYR A 133 8.76 4.41 24.26
CA TYR A 133 8.96 2.97 24.01
C TYR A 133 10.44 2.61 23.84
N VAL A 134 11.19 3.34 23.01
CA VAL A 134 12.60 3.01 22.77
C VAL A 134 13.47 3.28 24.02
N ARG A 135 13.18 4.32 24.80
CA ARG A 135 13.91 4.64 26.03
C ARG A 135 13.62 3.62 27.13
N ASN A 136 12.34 3.42 27.44
CA ASN A 136 11.91 2.68 28.62
C ASN A 136 11.74 1.18 28.38
N ASN A 137 11.47 0.74 27.15
CA ASN A 137 11.31 -0.68 26.84
C ASN A 137 12.56 -1.29 26.20
N LEU A 138 13.27 -0.52 25.37
CA LEU A 138 14.42 -1.03 24.62
C LEU A 138 15.77 -0.59 25.19
N GLY A 139 15.78 0.25 26.22
CA GLY A 139 17.00 0.79 26.81
C GLY A 139 17.85 1.60 25.83
N THR A 140 17.22 2.13 24.77
CA THR A 140 17.89 2.93 23.75
C THR A 140 17.97 4.38 24.22
N PRO A 141 19.16 5.02 24.19
CA PRO A 141 19.27 6.43 24.51
C PRO A 141 18.40 7.26 23.57
N ALA A 142 17.36 7.87 24.11
CA ALA A 142 16.47 8.81 23.44
C ALA A 142 16.10 9.94 24.43
N PRO A 143 15.83 11.17 23.96
CA PRO A 143 15.43 12.28 24.83
C PRO A 143 14.20 11.93 25.67
N GLN A 144 14.15 12.42 26.91
CA GLN A 144 12.93 12.33 27.72
C GLN A 144 11.96 13.40 27.28
N VAL A 145 10.70 13.02 27.06
CA VAL A 145 9.62 13.98 26.87
C VAL A 145 9.23 14.53 28.25
N LEU A 146 9.29 15.85 28.38
CA LEU A 146 9.02 16.58 29.63
C LEU A 146 7.58 17.10 29.67
N ALA A 147 7.07 17.57 28.53
CA ALA A 147 5.69 17.99 28.37
C ALA A 147 5.26 17.81 26.91
N TRP A 148 3.98 17.55 26.63
CA TRP A 148 3.48 17.47 25.26
C TRP A 148 1.95 17.67 25.23
N SER A 149 1.45 18.05 24.06
CA SER A 149 0.02 18.01 23.73
C SER A 149 -0.13 17.53 22.29
N SER A 150 -0.99 16.54 22.05
CA SER A 150 -1.37 16.10 20.70
C SER A 150 -2.58 16.82 20.13
N ARG A 151 -3.14 17.78 20.86
CA ARG A 151 -4.36 18.50 20.53
C ARG A 151 -4.06 19.98 20.40
N ALA A 152 -4.61 20.64 19.39
CA ALA A 152 -4.49 22.10 19.25
C ALA A 152 -5.33 22.85 20.29
N GLU A 153 -6.31 22.18 20.93
CA GLU A 153 -7.12 22.68 22.04
C GLU A 153 -6.32 22.77 23.35
N ASN A 154 -5.26 23.58 23.35
CA ASN A 154 -4.44 23.89 24.51
C ASN A 154 -4.02 25.37 24.48
N SER A 155 -3.37 25.85 25.54
CA SER A 155 -3.03 27.27 25.69
C SER A 155 -2.01 27.80 24.67
N VAL A 156 -1.28 26.92 23.98
CA VAL A 156 -0.35 27.26 22.89
C VAL A 156 -1.09 27.37 21.55
N GLY A 157 -2.22 26.69 21.38
CA GLY A 157 -3.00 26.66 20.14
C GLY A 157 -2.49 25.71 19.05
N VAL A 158 -1.48 24.89 19.35
CA VAL A 158 -0.91 23.87 18.44
C VAL A 158 -0.43 22.66 19.22
N GLU A 159 -0.30 21.52 18.56
CA GLU A 159 0.41 20.38 19.14
C GLU A 159 1.88 20.72 19.42
N TYR A 160 2.43 20.17 20.49
CA TYR A 160 3.83 20.41 20.85
C TYR A 160 4.44 19.25 21.61
N ILE A 161 5.78 19.18 21.58
CA ILE A 161 6.61 18.32 22.41
C ILE A 161 7.70 19.19 23.01
N ILE A 162 7.85 19.19 24.33
CA ILE A 162 9.02 19.67 25.05
C ILE A 162 9.80 18.44 25.54
N MET A 163 11.10 18.42 25.30
CA MET A 163 11.98 17.30 25.66
C MET A 163 13.38 17.75 26.05
N GLU A 164 14.11 16.86 26.74
CA GLU A 164 15.50 17.08 27.13
C GLU A 164 16.40 17.37 25.92
N LYS A 165 17.34 18.31 26.07
CA LYS A 165 18.47 18.41 25.15
C LYS A 165 19.48 17.31 25.44
N MET A 166 19.70 16.41 24.49
CA MET A 166 20.71 15.37 24.63
C MET A 166 22.13 15.95 24.49
N PRO A 167 23.03 15.77 25.46
CA PRO A 167 24.41 16.22 25.37
C PRO A 167 25.21 15.24 24.50
N VAL A 168 25.07 15.37 23.19
CA VAL A 168 25.71 14.47 22.22
C VAL A 168 26.54 15.24 21.20
N ILE A 169 27.61 14.60 20.72
CA ILE A 169 28.47 15.11 19.65
C ILE A 169 28.15 14.32 18.37
N GLN A 170 28.03 15.00 17.23
CA GLN A 170 27.75 14.36 15.96
C GLN A 170 28.87 13.37 15.60
N LEU A 171 28.53 12.10 15.37
CA LEU A 171 29.54 11.07 15.13
C LEU A 171 30.43 11.44 13.91
N SER A 172 29.87 12.00 12.84
CA SER A 172 30.63 12.44 11.67
C SER A 172 31.66 13.53 11.96
N GLN A 173 31.48 14.35 13.00
CA GLN A 173 32.43 15.41 13.36
C GLN A 173 33.67 14.86 14.08
N VAL A 174 33.52 13.72 14.75
CA VAL A 174 34.59 13.10 15.54
C VAL A 174 35.11 11.81 14.94
N TRP A 175 34.38 11.18 14.02
CA TRP A 175 34.65 9.84 13.49
C TRP A 175 36.09 9.70 12.99
N ASP A 176 36.57 10.64 12.18
CA ASP A 176 37.92 10.57 11.63
C ASP A 176 39.02 10.77 12.68
N ARG A 177 38.68 11.42 13.81
CA ARG A 177 39.58 11.66 14.95
C ARG A 177 39.56 10.53 15.98
N LEU A 178 38.57 9.64 15.93
CA LEU A 178 38.47 8.49 16.86
C LEU A 178 39.57 7.47 16.57
N LYS A 179 40.20 6.95 17.63
CA LYS A 179 41.13 5.82 17.52
C LYS A 179 40.36 4.56 17.11
N PHE A 180 41.05 3.61 16.48
CA PHE A 180 40.44 2.36 16.03
C PHE A 180 39.66 1.62 17.12
N LYS A 181 40.20 1.58 18.35
CA LYS A 181 39.54 0.97 19.52
C LYS A 181 38.19 1.64 19.83
N ASP A 182 38.13 2.96 19.76
CA ASP A 182 36.91 3.73 20.05
C ASP A 182 35.88 3.57 18.92
N LYS A 183 36.32 3.53 17.65
CA LYS A 183 35.48 3.18 16.50
C LYS A 183 34.84 1.81 16.68
N LEU A 184 35.62 0.81 17.09
CA LEU A 184 35.12 -0.54 17.34
C LEU A 184 34.12 -0.57 18.50
N GLN A 185 34.33 0.21 19.56
CA GLN A 185 33.38 0.33 20.67
C GLN A 185 32.05 0.97 20.21
N VAL A 186 32.10 2.04 19.41
CA VAL A 186 30.90 2.67 18.83
C VAL A 186 30.13 1.66 17.97
N VAL A 187 30.82 0.97 17.05
CA VAL A 187 30.21 -0.06 16.19
C VAL A 187 29.60 -1.18 17.03
N THR A 188 30.30 -1.63 18.08
CA THR A 188 29.80 -2.68 18.99
C THR A 188 28.55 -2.22 19.75
N GLN A 189 28.50 -0.97 20.21
CA GLN A 189 27.31 -0.41 20.85
C GLN A 189 26.13 -0.32 19.86
N LEU A 190 26.38 0.12 18.62
CA LEU A 190 25.37 0.13 17.56
C LEU A 190 24.82 -1.28 17.30
N PHE A 191 25.68 -2.30 17.23
CA PHE A 191 25.26 -3.69 17.09
C PHE A 191 24.42 -4.19 18.28
N ARG A 192 24.73 -3.76 19.52
CA ARG A 192 23.93 -4.10 20.69
C ARG A 192 22.52 -3.52 20.59
N PHE A 193 22.40 -2.23 20.24
CA PHE A 193 21.10 -1.60 20.05
C PHE A 193 20.34 -2.28 18.90
N GLN A 194 20.98 -2.48 17.75
CA GLN A 194 20.39 -3.19 16.62
C GLN A 194 19.89 -4.57 17.04
N LYS A 195 20.68 -5.36 17.80
CA LYS A 195 20.26 -6.68 18.29
C LYS A 195 18.97 -6.60 19.11
N ILE A 196 18.87 -5.65 20.04
CA ILE A 196 17.66 -5.46 20.86
C ILE A 196 16.48 -5.07 19.97
N TRP A 197 16.70 -4.12 19.05
CA TRP A 197 15.70 -3.66 18.09
C TRP A 197 15.16 -4.79 17.21
N PHE A 198 16.04 -5.71 16.80
CA PHE A 198 15.70 -6.88 15.99
C PHE A 198 14.88 -7.94 16.74
N LEU A 199 14.90 -7.94 18.07
CA LEU A 199 14.16 -8.90 18.90
C LEU A 199 12.72 -8.46 19.16
N VAL A 200 12.41 -7.17 18.96
CA VAL A 200 11.07 -6.62 19.13
C VAL A 200 10.18 -7.02 17.95
N ARG A 201 8.96 -7.47 18.24
CA ARG A 201 7.95 -7.81 17.24
C ARG A 201 6.70 -6.98 17.49
N PHE A 202 6.15 -6.44 16.41
CA PHE A 202 4.86 -5.74 16.40
C PHE A 202 3.88 -6.52 15.54
N ALA A 203 2.61 -6.57 15.94
CA ALA A 203 1.58 -7.28 15.19
C ALA A 203 1.25 -6.59 13.85
N ASN A 204 1.52 -5.29 13.73
CA ASN A 204 1.29 -4.49 12.54
C ASN A 204 2.57 -3.72 12.15
N ILE A 205 2.63 -3.18 10.92
CA ILE A 205 3.67 -2.22 10.43
C ILE A 205 3.13 -0.80 10.58
N GLY A 206 3.88 0.28 10.95
CA GLY A 206 3.50 1.72 11.01
C GLY A 206 4.01 2.54 12.22
N SER A 207 3.26 3.53 12.73
CA SER A 207 3.67 4.39 13.88
C SER A 207 3.07 3.94 15.23
N LEU A 208 3.82 4.12 16.32
CA LEU A 208 3.41 3.78 17.69
C LEU A 208 2.60 4.92 18.32
N TYR A 209 1.44 4.64 18.91
CA TYR A 209 0.60 5.60 19.64
C TYR A 209 0.23 5.06 21.02
N TYR A 210 -0.10 5.93 21.99
CA TYR A 210 -0.71 5.51 23.25
C TYR A 210 -2.16 5.06 23.06
N LEU A 211 -2.60 4.04 23.80
CA LEU A 211 -3.94 3.46 23.66
C LEU A 211 -5.09 4.48 23.87
N GLY A 212 -4.89 5.46 24.74
CA GLY A 212 -5.89 6.50 25.05
C GLY A 212 -6.05 7.56 23.96
N ASP A 213 -5.11 7.62 23.03
CA ASP A 213 -5.07 8.59 21.92
C ASP A 213 -5.50 7.95 20.58
N PHE A 214 -6.05 6.73 20.62
CA PHE A 214 -6.55 6.04 19.43
C PHE A 214 -7.88 6.64 18.96
N TRP A 215 -7.99 6.87 17.65
CA TRP A 215 -9.24 7.22 16.97
C TRP A 215 -10.30 6.12 17.18
N THR A 216 -11.53 6.52 17.53
CA THR A 216 -12.69 5.63 17.47
C THR A 216 -12.93 5.23 16.01
N GLY A 217 -12.49 4.03 15.61
CA GLY A 217 -12.69 3.49 14.25
C GLY A 217 -11.50 2.73 13.64
N THR A 218 -10.32 2.71 14.27
CA THR A 218 -9.15 1.96 13.77
C THR A 218 -8.95 0.63 14.52
N ALA A 219 -8.58 -0.43 13.79
CA ALA A 219 -8.44 -1.78 14.33
C ALA A 219 -7.32 -1.86 15.39
N LYS A 220 -7.67 -2.37 16.59
CA LYS A 220 -6.74 -2.64 17.69
C LYS A 220 -5.93 -3.91 17.40
N GLY A 221 -4.60 -3.83 17.38
CA GLY A 221 -3.71 -5.00 17.33
C GLY A 221 -2.79 -5.03 18.56
N PRO A 222 -2.66 -6.16 19.28
CA PRO A 222 -1.80 -6.24 20.47
C PRO A 222 -0.30 -6.22 20.12
N VAL A 223 0.52 -5.66 21.01
CA VAL A 223 1.99 -5.81 20.96
C VAL A 223 2.35 -7.18 21.55
N SER A 224 2.73 -8.14 20.71
CA SER A 224 3.22 -9.45 21.16
C SER A 224 4.76 -9.48 21.16
N ALA A 225 5.37 -9.35 22.33
CA ALA A 225 6.77 -9.70 22.54
C ALA A 225 6.88 -11.00 23.37
N TYR A 226 7.44 -12.06 22.79
CA TYR A 226 7.91 -13.20 23.58
C TYR A 226 9.18 -12.79 24.33
N SER A 227 9.14 -12.92 25.65
CA SER A 227 10.22 -12.73 26.63
C SER A 227 10.93 -11.36 26.66
N ILE A 228 10.44 -10.46 27.50
CA ILE A 228 11.15 -9.87 28.66
C ILE A 228 10.06 -9.10 29.44
N ARG A 229 9.77 -9.55 30.67
CA ARG A 229 8.90 -8.98 31.71
C ARG A 229 7.65 -8.19 31.23
N GLN A 230 6.50 -8.87 31.34
CA GLN A 230 5.12 -8.36 31.26
C GLN A 230 4.93 -6.89 31.69
N ARG A 231 4.39 -6.03 30.78
CA ARG A 231 3.48 -4.88 31.07
C ARG A 231 3.04 -4.04 29.85
N HIS A 232 2.57 -4.59 28.72
CA HIS A 232 2.22 -3.73 27.57
C HIS A 232 0.82 -3.95 27.00
N ARG A 233 -0.15 -3.14 27.48
CA ARG A 233 -1.49 -2.94 26.90
C ARG A 233 -1.63 -1.59 26.15
N HIS A 234 -0.56 -1.00 25.60
CA HIS A 234 -0.60 0.43 25.21
C HIS A 234 -0.12 0.88 23.80
N PHE A 235 0.27 0.02 22.82
CA PHE A 235 0.79 0.48 21.50
C PHE A 235 0.28 -0.31 20.25
N GLY A 236 0.34 0.27 19.02
CA GLY A 236 -0.06 -0.32 17.71
C GLY A 236 0.70 0.25 16.46
N MET A 237 0.42 -0.17 15.20
CA MET A 237 1.17 0.15 13.93
C MET A 237 0.24 0.09 12.63
N ALA A 238 0.40 0.93 11.55
CA ALA A 238 -0.30 0.90 10.20
C ALA A 238 0.48 0.68 8.80
N PRO A 239 -0.02 -0.08 7.77
CA PRO A 239 0.70 -0.59 6.55
C PRO A 239 0.90 0.36 5.31
N ASP A 240 1.48 -0.08 4.16
CA ASP A 240 1.70 0.75 2.91
C ASP A 240 0.37 1.37 2.46
N PRO A 241 0.25 2.71 2.49
CA PRO A 241 -1.02 3.39 2.34
C PRO A 241 -1.70 3.12 1.00
N ARG A 242 -0.96 2.82 -0.08
CA ARG A 242 -1.58 2.57 -1.41
C ARG A 242 -2.22 1.20 -1.49
N LEU A 243 -1.60 0.19 -0.88
CA LEU A 243 -2.18 -1.14 -0.76
C LEU A 243 -3.28 -1.17 0.31
N VAL A 244 -3.14 -0.39 1.38
CA VAL A 244 -4.19 -0.24 2.40
C VAL A 244 -5.42 0.40 1.78
N ASN A 245 -5.28 1.50 1.05
CA ASN A 245 -6.40 2.17 0.40
C ASN A 245 -7.07 1.30 -0.68
N LEU A 246 -6.31 0.49 -1.41
CA LEU A 246 -6.88 -0.46 -2.37
C LEU A 246 -7.52 -1.67 -1.67
N SER A 247 -6.89 -2.25 -0.65
CA SER A 247 -7.46 -3.39 0.08
C SER A 247 -8.69 -3.03 0.92
N GLN A 248 -8.73 -1.80 1.44
CA GLN A 248 -9.83 -1.24 2.23
C GLN A 248 -10.67 -0.25 1.43
N PHE A 249 -10.63 -0.34 0.08
CA PHE A 249 -11.47 0.52 -0.74
C PHE A 249 -12.94 0.31 -0.37
N THR A 250 -13.37 -0.93 -0.19
CA THR A 250 -14.61 -1.20 0.55
C THR A 250 -14.27 -1.49 2.01
N GLN A 251 -15.08 -0.96 2.94
CA GLN A 251 -14.94 -1.22 4.37
C GLN A 251 -15.20 -2.70 4.66
N LYS A 252 -16.17 -3.29 3.97
CA LYS A 252 -16.46 -4.72 4.05
C LYS A 252 -15.70 -5.48 2.96
N THR A 253 -14.94 -6.47 3.39
CA THR A 253 -14.22 -7.37 2.47
C THR A 253 -14.55 -8.83 2.74
N HIS A 254 -14.44 -9.65 1.71
CA HIS A 254 -14.74 -11.08 1.75
C HIS A 254 -13.46 -11.91 1.53
N THR A 255 -13.36 -13.01 2.26
CA THR A 255 -12.31 -14.04 2.08
C THR A 255 -12.89 -15.35 1.52
N SER A 256 -14.21 -15.45 1.42
CA SER A 256 -14.96 -16.57 0.83
C SER A 256 -16.15 -16.04 0.05
N VAL A 257 -16.76 -16.86 -0.82
CA VAL A 257 -17.92 -16.44 -1.64
C VAL A 257 -19.11 -16.09 -0.73
N PRO A 258 -19.52 -14.81 -0.64
CA PRO A 258 -20.68 -14.45 0.17
C PRO A 258 -21.99 -14.87 -0.53
N PRO A 259 -23.11 -15.08 0.21
CA PRO A 259 -24.35 -15.62 -0.34
C PRO A 259 -24.90 -14.89 -1.57
N GLN A 260 -24.74 -13.57 -1.63
CA GLN A 260 -25.20 -12.73 -2.74
C GLN A 260 -24.36 -12.86 -4.02
N LEU A 261 -23.15 -13.40 -3.93
CA LEU A 261 -22.27 -13.65 -5.08
C LEU A 261 -22.25 -15.12 -5.52
N LYS A 262 -23.06 -15.99 -4.91
CA LYS A 262 -23.10 -17.41 -5.28
C LYS A 262 -23.47 -17.55 -6.77
N PRO A 263 -22.62 -18.18 -7.59
CA PRO A 263 -22.88 -18.31 -9.03
C PRO A 263 -24.20 -19.03 -9.35
N SER A 264 -24.61 -19.99 -8.52
CA SER A 264 -25.87 -20.72 -8.67
C SER A 264 -27.14 -19.88 -8.50
N HIS A 265 -27.03 -18.65 -7.98
CA HIS A 265 -28.15 -17.71 -7.90
C HIS A 265 -28.20 -16.75 -9.10
N THR A 266 -27.25 -16.86 -10.02
CA THR A 266 -27.19 -16.05 -11.23
C THR A 266 -27.63 -16.88 -12.43
N THR A 267 -28.41 -16.29 -13.33
CA THR A 267 -28.79 -16.92 -14.60
C THR A 267 -28.19 -16.12 -15.73
N LEU A 268 -27.29 -16.75 -16.48
CA LEU A 268 -26.74 -16.16 -17.70
C LEU A 268 -27.73 -16.34 -18.87
N PRO A 269 -27.74 -15.41 -19.84
CA PRO A 269 -28.59 -15.53 -21.04
C PRO A 269 -28.39 -16.86 -21.79
N PRO A 270 -29.40 -17.37 -22.51
CA PRO A 270 -29.24 -18.55 -23.36
C PRO A 270 -28.14 -18.35 -24.41
N GLY A 271 -27.33 -19.39 -24.65
CA GLY A 271 -26.24 -19.34 -25.62
C GLY A 271 -24.99 -18.62 -25.12
N PHE A 272 -24.90 -18.29 -23.82
CA PHE A 272 -23.74 -17.60 -23.25
C PHE A 272 -22.46 -18.42 -23.39
N THR A 273 -21.48 -17.85 -24.09
CA THR A 273 -20.20 -18.48 -24.41
C THR A 273 -19.07 -17.75 -23.68
N VAL A 274 -18.33 -18.46 -22.83
CA VAL A 274 -17.17 -17.92 -22.09
C VAL A 274 -15.89 -18.68 -22.46
N CYS A 275 -14.79 -17.95 -22.64
CA CYS A 275 -13.46 -18.51 -22.85
C CYS A 275 -12.53 -18.13 -21.70
N ILE A 276 -11.87 -19.11 -21.09
CA ILE A 276 -10.90 -18.92 -20.01
C ILE A 276 -9.52 -19.42 -20.47
N ILE A 277 -8.57 -18.51 -20.63
CA ILE A 277 -7.17 -18.85 -20.94
C ILE A 277 -6.39 -18.98 -19.64
N GLY A 278 -5.70 -20.10 -19.44
CA GLY A 278 -5.06 -20.48 -18.17
C GLY A 278 -6.01 -21.19 -17.21
N ALA A 279 -6.87 -22.08 -17.73
CA ALA A 279 -7.93 -22.73 -16.98
C ALA A 279 -7.56 -24.10 -16.36
N SER A 280 -6.32 -24.56 -16.50
CA SER A 280 -5.91 -25.92 -16.10
C SER A 280 -5.77 -26.15 -14.60
N ALA A 281 -5.66 -25.08 -13.79
CA ALA A 281 -5.52 -25.21 -12.33
C ALA A 281 -5.83 -23.89 -11.60
N GLY A 282 -6.10 -24.00 -10.29
CA GLY A 282 -6.16 -22.87 -9.36
C GLY A 282 -7.31 -21.91 -9.69
N ILE A 283 -7.02 -20.61 -9.81
CA ILE A 283 -8.07 -19.60 -10.03
C ILE A 283 -8.82 -19.86 -11.35
N GLY A 284 -8.13 -20.29 -12.41
CA GLY A 284 -8.73 -20.46 -13.74
C GLY A 284 -9.78 -21.57 -13.82
N GLU A 285 -9.52 -22.74 -13.22
CA GLU A 285 -10.50 -23.83 -13.18
C GLU A 285 -11.72 -23.46 -12.33
N HIS A 286 -11.51 -22.74 -11.23
CA HIS A 286 -12.59 -22.30 -10.35
C HIS A 286 -13.45 -21.19 -10.96
N ILE A 287 -12.86 -20.32 -11.81
CA ILE A 287 -13.63 -19.42 -12.67
C ILE A 287 -14.52 -20.24 -13.61
N ALA A 288 -13.98 -21.27 -14.27
CA ALA A 288 -14.80 -22.12 -15.15
C ALA A 288 -15.93 -22.82 -14.38
N TYR A 289 -15.67 -23.33 -13.17
CA TYR A 289 -16.69 -23.93 -12.30
C TYR A 289 -17.78 -22.93 -11.91
N ALA A 290 -17.44 -21.66 -11.66
CA ALA A 290 -18.41 -20.61 -11.38
C ALA A 290 -19.35 -20.38 -12.58
N TYR A 291 -18.82 -20.26 -13.80
CA TYR A 291 -19.65 -20.11 -15.00
C TYR A 291 -20.52 -21.33 -15.29
N ALA A 292 -20.04 -22.54 -15.02
CA ALA A 292 -20.84 -23.76 -15.14
C ALA A 292 -22.04 -23.75 -14.18
N ARG A 293 -21.82 -23.35 -12.91
CA ARG A 293 -22.86 -23.19 -11.89
C ARG A 293 -23.87 -22.09 -12.22
N ALA A 294 -23.44 -21.05 -12.95
CA ALA A 294 -24.28 -19.94 -13.39
C ALA A 294 -25.07 -20.23 -14.70
N GLY A 295 -24.92 -21.43 -15.26
CA GLY A 295 -25.66 -21.86 -16.44
C GLY A 295 -25.09 -21.38 -17.78
N ALA A 296 -23.78 -21.10 -17.86
CA ALA A 296 -23.14 -20.84 -19.15
C ALA A 296 -23.38 -22.00 -20.12
N THR A 297 -23.73 -21.70 -21.37
CA THR A 297 -24.07 -22.72 -22.39
C THR A 297 -22.82 -23.36 -22.97
N ASN A 298 -21.80 -22.54 -23.27
CA ASN A 298 -20.53 -23.00 -23.82
C ASN A 298 -19.38 -22.48 -22.97
N ILE A 299 -18.49 -23.37 -22.54
CA ILE A 299 -17.27 -23.03 -21.82
C ILE A 299 -16.08 -23.56 -22.60
N ILE A 300 -15.23 -22.65 -23.07
CA ILE A 300 -13.96 -22.96 -23.70
C ILE A 300 -12.86 -22.79 -22.67
N ILE A 301 -12.17 -23.88 -22.33
CA ILE A 301 -11.02 -23.86 -21.42
C ILE A 301 -9.74 -24.05 -22.23
N ALA A 302 -8.79 -23.14 -22.04
CA ALA A 302 -7.54 -23.15 -22.77
C ALA A 302 -6.33 -23.08 -21.83
N SER A 303 -5.28 -23.83 -22.15
CA SER A 303 -3.99 -23.83 -21.47
C SER A 303 -2.97 -24.60 -22.32
N ARG A 304 -1.72 -24.67 -21.86
CA ARG A 304 -0.64 -25.40 -22.55
C ARG A 304 -0.72 -26.91 -22.36
N THR A 305 -1.35 -27.36 -21.28
CA THR A 305 -1.36 -28.77 -20.88
C THR A 305 -2.75 -29.35 -21.06
N LEU A 306 -2.96 -30.10 -22.15
CA LEU A 306 -4.27 -30.67 -22.48
C LEU A 306 -4.79 -31.68 -21.44
N THR A 307 -3.91 -32.46 -20.80
CA THR A 307 -4.29 -33.47 -19.81
C THR A 307 -4.94 -32.85 -18.57
N ASP A 308 -4.42 -31.71 -18.10
CA ASP A 308 -4.98 -31.01 -16.95
C ASP A 308 -6.36 -30.42 -17.28
N LEU A 309 -6.53 -29.92 -18.51
CA LEU A 309 -7.82 -29.42 -18.99
C LEU A 309 -8.87 -30.53 -19.09
N GLN A 310 -8.49 -31.77 -19.38
CA GLN A 310 -9.43 -32.89 -19.40
C GLN A 310 -10.07 -33.10 -18.03
N THR A 311 -9.28 -33.02 -16.95
CA THR A 311 -9.77 -33.14 -15.57
C THR A 311 -10.78 -32.03 -15.24
N VAL A 312 -10.46 -30.79 -15.65
CA VAL A 312 -11.36 -29.64 -15.46
C VAL A 312 -12.64 -29.82 -16.29
N SER A 313 -12.54 -30.27 -17.54
CA SER A 313 -13.69 -30.57 -18.40
C SER A 313 -14.63 -31.60 -17.79
N ASP A 314 -14.10 -32.70 -17.26
CA ASP A 314 -14.92 -33.75 -16.65
C ASP A 314 -15.64 -33.22 -15.41
N ARG A 315 -14.96 -32.37 -14.62
CA ARG A 315 -15.59 -31.69 -13.48
C ARG A 315 -16.67 -30.69 -13.90
N LEU A 316 -16.47 -29.94 -14.99
CA LEU A 316 -17.48 -29.02 -15.54
C LEU A 316 -18.74 -29.78 -15.97
N LYS A 317 -18.59 -30.89 -16.69
CA LYS A 317 -19.71 -31.76 -17.11
C LYS A 317 -20.45 -32.36 -15.92
N HIS A 318 -19.74 -32.67 -14.83
CA HIS A 318 -20.37 -33.11 -13.60
C HIS A 318 -21.17 -32.00 -12.89
N ILE A 319 -20.66 -30.76 -12.90
CA ILE A 319 -21.35 -29.60 -12.29
C ILE A 319 -22.62 -29.26 -13.05
N ASN A 320 -22.57 -29.28 -14.38
CA ASN A 320 -23.71 -28.99 -15.23
C ASN A 320 -23.65 -29.87 -16.49
N PRO A 321 -24.43 -30.96 -16.56
CA PRO A 321 -24.40 -31.91 -17.67
C PRO A 321 -24.88 -31.37 -19.02
N THR A 322 -25.52 -30.20 -19.03
CA THR A 322 -26.14 -29.61 -20.24
C THR A 322 -25.22 -28.64 -20.99
N LEU A 323 -24.11 -28.22 -20.37
CA LEU A 323 -23.17 -27.30 -21.02
C LEU A 323 -22.26 -28.02 -22.02
N THR A 324 -21.82 -27.29 -23.03
CA THR A 324 -20.76 -27.73 -23.95
C THR A 324 -19.40 -27.28 -23.39
N VAL A 325 -18.48 -28.23 -23.19
CA VAL A 325 -17.08 -27.92 -22.87
C VAL A 325 -16.21 -28.16 -24.08
N ASP A 326 -15.42 -27.16 -24.45
CA ASP A 326 -14.33 -27.32 -25.40
C ASP A 326 -12.98 -27.11 -24.73
N ILE A 327 -12.03 -27.98 -25.08
CA ILE A 327 -10.63 -27.89 -24.68
C ILE A 327 -9.82 -27.43 -25.88
N HIS A 328 -8.91 -26.49 -25.66
CA HIS A 328 -8.00 -26.05 -26.71
C HIS A 328 -6.61 -25.74 -26.15
N GLU A 329 -5.57 -26.17 -26.85
CA GLU A 329 -4.20 -25.83 -26.47
C GLU A 329 -3.93 -24.35 -26.74
N CYS A 330 -3.43 -23.62 -25.76
CA CYS A 330 -3.09 -22.21 -25.92
C CYS A 330 -1.89 -21.83 -25.05
N GLU A 331 -0.79 -21.44 -25.68
CA GLU A 331 0.31 -20.69 -25.07
C GLU A 331 0.06 -19.21 -25.33
N ILE A 332 -0.37 -18.48 -24.30
CA ILE A 332 -0.81 -17.09 -24.41
C ILE A 332 0.30 -16.15 -24.90
N SER A 333 1.56 -16.51 -24.68
CA SER A 333 2.71 -15.72 -25.15
C SER A 333 3.00 -15.89 -26.66
N GLN A 334 2.29 -16.77 -27.37
CA GLN A 334 2.52 -17.05 -28.78
C GLN A 334 1.33 -16.59 -29.65
N ALA A 335 1.55 -15.60 -30.51
CA ALA A 335 0.50 -14.98 -31.32
C ALA A 335 -0.33 -16.00 -32.13
N LYS A 336 0.33 -16.93 -32.84
CA LYS A 336 -0.33 -17.98 -33.63
C LYS A 336 -1.20 -18.92 -32.77
N SER A 337 -0.81 -19.16 -31.52
CA SER A 337 -1.55 -20.01 -30.60
C SER A 337 -2.84 -19.32 -30.14
N VAL A 338 -2.76 -18.03 -29.79
CA VAL A 338 -3.92 -17.21 -29.41
C VAL A 338 -4.86 -16.98 -30.60
N GLU A 339 -4.31 -16.74 -31.80
CA GLU A 339 -5.06 -16.62 -33.04
C GLU A 339 -5.85 -17.90 -33.36
N SER A 340 -5.19 -19.06 -33.27
CA SER A 340 -5.81 -20.36 -33.49
C SER A 340 -7.02 -20.59 -32.56
N LEU A 341 -6.88 -20.25 -31.28
CA LEU A 341 -7.98 -20.33 -30.32
C LEU A 341 -9.16 -19.40 -30.70
N ALA A 342 -8.87 -18.15 -31.08
CA ALA A 342 -9.89 -17.21 -31.50
C ALA A 342 -10.61 -17.67 -32.77
N GLN A 343 -9.88 -18.21 -33.76
CA GLN A 343 -10.42 -18.78 -34.99
C GLN A 343 -11.28 -20.01 -34.71
N PHE A 344 -10.86 -20.89 -33.79
CA PHE A 344 -11.64 -22.04 -33.35
C PHE A 344 -12.99 -21.61 -32.79
N ILE A 345 -13.02 -20.64 -31.87
CA ILE A 345 -14.27 -20.14 -31.26
C ILE A 345 -15.14 -19.46 -32.31
N SER A 346 -14.55 -18.62 -33.16
CA SER A 346 -15.27 -17.95 -34.24
C SER A 346 -15.91 -18.94 -35.22
N THR A 347 -15.24 -20.04 -35.54
CA THR A 347 -15.73 -21.03 -36.51
C THR A 347 -16.78 -21.96 -35.90
N LYS A 348 -16.53 -22.43 -34.67
CA LYS A 348 -17.39 -23.43 -34.02
C LYS A 348 -18.62 -22.82 -33.36
N HIS A 349 -18.46 -21.70 -32.67
CA HIS A 349 -19.50 -21.08 -31.85
C HIS A 349 -20.08 -19.83 -32.50
N GLY A 350 -19.34 -19.16 -33.39
CA GLY A 350 -19.78 -17.93 -34.07
C GLY A 350 -19.93 -16.70 -33.17
N ARG A 351 -19.69 -16.85 -31.85
CA ARG A 351 -19.84 -15.80 -30.84
C ARG A 351 -18.91 -16.04 -29.65
N LEU A 352 -18.63 -14.97 -28.92
CA LEU A 352 -18.03 -15.01 -27.60
C LEU A 352 -18.62 -13.88 -26.75
N ASP A 353 -19.09 -14.21 -25.55
CA ASP A 353 -19.67 -13.23 -24.64
C ASP A 353 -18.61 -12.67 -23.68
N VAL A 354 -17.75 -13.54 -23.15
CA VAL A 354 -16.72 -13.18 -22.17
C VAL A 354 -15.40 -13.86 -22.48
N LEU A 355 -14.32 -13.07 -22.53
CA LEU A 355 -12.95 -13.57 -22.48
C LEU A 355 -12.35 -13.32 -21.10
N ILE A 356 -11.68 -14.33 -20.55
CA ILE A 356 -10.96 -14.27 -19.27
C ILE A 356 -9.50 -14.68 -19.49
N PRO A 357 -8.59 -13.71 -19.75
CA PRO A 357 -7.17 -13.93 -19.70
C PRO A 357 -6.72 -14.11 -18.24
N ASN A 358 -6.66 -15.37 -17.79
CA ASN A 358 -6.20 -15.74 -16.45
C ASN A 358 -4.73 -16.20 -16.41
N ALA A 359 -4.21 -16.71 -17.54
CA ALA A 359 -2.85 -17.21 -17.64
C ALA A 359 -1.84 -16.18 -17.10
N ALA A 360 -0.95 -16.65 -16.24
CA ALA A 360 0.02 -15.80 -15.56
C ALA A 360 1.33 -16.55 -15.27
N TYR A 361 2.42 -15.79 -15.20
CA TYR A 361 3.72 -16.26 -14.73
C TYR A 361 4.24 -15.30 -13.65
N ALA A 362 4.52 -15.84 -12.46
CA ALA A 362 5.12 -15.07 -11.37
C ALA A 362 6.66 -15.08 -11.42
N GLY A 363 7.24 -16.27 -11.64
CA GLY A 363 8.67 -16.50 -11.49
C GLY A 363 9.16 -16.38 -10.04
N PRO A 364 10.39 -16.83 -9.74
CA PRO A 364 10.96 -16.73 -8.41
C PRO A 364 11.01 -15.29 -7.92
N VAL A 365 10.72 -15.07 -6.64
CA VAL A 365 10.72 -13.72 -6.06
C VAL A 365 12.14 -13.21 -5.87
N THR A 366 12.51 -12.22 -6.68
CA THR A 366 13.75 -11.45 -6.57
C THR A 366 13.46 -9.96 -6.38
N THR A 367 14.03 -9.37 -5.32
CA THR A 367 13.74 -7.97 -4.95
C THR A 367 14.86 -6.99 -5.28
N LYS A 368 15.99 -7.48 -5.80
CA LYS A 368 17.09 -6.66 -6.32
C LYS A 368 17.28 -7.01 -7.80
N MET A 369 17.43 -5.98 -8.64
CA MET A 369 17.46 -6.15 -10.10
C MET A 369 18.71 -6.91 -10.58
N ASP A 370 19.81 -6.82 -9.85
CA ASP A 370 21.08 -7.51 -10.11
C ASP A 370 21.12 -8.93 -9.50
N GLN A 371 20.04 -9.36 -8.83
CA GLN A 371 19.93 -10.66 -8.20
C GLN A 371 18.75 -11.42 -8.81
N GLY A 372 19.00 -12.20 -9.85
CA GLY A 372 17.96 -12.97 -10.53
C GLY A 372 18.39 -13.34 -11.94
N ASN A 373 17.49 -14.02 -12.64
CA ASN A 373 17.68 -14.41 -14.02
C ASN A 373 16.83 -13.49 -14.93
N PRO A 374 17.43 -12.80 -15.92
CA PRO A 374 16.71 -11.90 -16.82
C PRO A 374 15.59 -12.59 -17.63
N GLU A 375 15.76 -13.86 -17.98
CA GLU A 375 14.74 -14.63 -18.71
C GLU A 375 13.44 -14.78 -17.91
N TRP A 376 13.47 -14.80 -16.57
CA TRP A 376 12.24 -14.77 -15.76
C TRP A 376 11.47 -13.45 -15.91
N VAL A 377 12.19 -12.33 -16.05
CA VAL A 377 11.56 -11.03 -16.31
C VAL A 377 10.94 -11.02 -17.70
N GLN A 378 11.68 -11.49 -18.72
CA GLN A 378 11.17 -11.62 -20.08
C GLN A 378 9.91 -12.49 -20.11
N GLN A 379 9.95 -13.67 -19.49
CA GLN A 379 8.82 -14.58 -19.43
C GLN A 379 7.60 -13.98 -18.70
N ALA A 380 7.82 -13.21 -17.63
CA ALA A 380 6.73 -12.49 -16.95
C ALA A 380 6.07 -11.46 -17.86
N PHE A 381 6.85 -10.73 -18.67
CA PHE A 381 6.32 -9.81 -19.68
C PHE A 381 5.61 -10.53 -20.82
N ASP A 382 6.22 -11.58 -21.37
CA ASP A 382 5.67 -12.36 -22.47
C ASP A 382 4.30 -12.96 -22.12
N VAL A 383 4.15 -13.48 -20.90
CA VAL A 383 2.90 -14.09 -20.45
C VAL A 383 1.91 -13.04 -19.94
N ASN A 384 2.28 -12.21 -18.96
CA ASN A 384 1.32 -11.35 -18.27
C ASN A 384 0.94 -10.11 -19.07
N ALA A 385 1.90 -9.50 -19.78
CA ALA A 385 1.68 -8.26 -20.52
C ALA A 385 1.39 -8.56 -22.00
N MET A 386 2.36 -9.12 -22.72
CA MET A 386 2.22 -9.40 -24.15
C MET A 386 1.12 -10.43 -24.41
N GLY A 387 1.01 -11.48 -23.60
CA GLY A 387 -0.07 -12.45 -23.71
C GLY A 387 -1.46 -11.84 -23.53
N THR A 388 -1.62 -10.88 -22.60
CA THR A 388 -2.88 -10.15 -22.45
C THR A 388 -3.16 -9.26 -23.67
N TYR A 389 -2.14 -8.60 -24.20
CA TYR A 389 -2.27 -7.83 -25.44
C TYR A 389 -2.66 -8.71 -26.64
N LEU A 390 -2.04 -9.89 -26.80
CA LEU A 390 -2.40 -10.84 -27.87
C LEU A 390 -3.83 -11.33 -27.70
N ALA A 391 -4.25 -11.64 -26.47
CA ALA A 391 -5.64 -12.01 -26.19
C ALA A 391 -6.59 -10.87 -26.58
N ALA A 392 -6.29 -9.61 -26.22
CA ALA A 392 -7.06 -8.46 -26.67
C ALA A 392 -7.11 -8.35 -28.20
N HIS A 393 -5.96 -8.41 -28.86
CA HIS A 393 -5.84 -8.24 -30.31
C HIS A 393 -6.72 -9.22 -31.10
N TYR A 394 -6.72 -10.51 -30.73
CA TYR A 394 -7.47 -11.53 -31.48
C TYR A 394 -8.92 -11.68 -31.03
N PHE A 395 -9.25 -11.36 -29.78
CA PHE A 395 -10.59 -11.61 -29.24
C PHE A 395 -11.49 -10.39 -29.17
N VAL A 396 -10.98 -9.16 -29.06
CA VAL A 396 -11.83 -7.95 -29.07
C VAL A 396 -12.68 -7.88 -30.34
N PRO A 397 -12.15 -8.13 -31.57
CA PRO A 397 -12.99 -8.18 -32.76
C PRO A 397 -14.08 -9.27 -32.72
N LEU A 398 -13.84 -10.41 -32.05
CA LEU A 398 -14.81 -11.48 -31.89
C LEU A 398 -15.90 -11.11 -30.86
N LEU A 399 -15.51 -10.52 -29.74
CA LEU A 399 -16.42 -10.00 -28.72
C LEU A 399 -17.37 -8.97 -29.34
N LEU A 400 -16.83 -7.95 -30.01
CA LEU A 400 -17.61 -6.83 -30.57
C LEU A 400 -18.61 -7.26 -31.66
N ARG A 401 -18.24 -8.23 -32.51
CA ARG A 401 -19.11 -8.74 -33.58
C ARG A 401 -20.18 -9.72 -33.10
N SER A 402 -20.13 -10.18 -31.85
CA SER A 402 -21.09 -11.15 -31.31
C SER A 402 -22.48 -10.53 -31.17
N PRO A 403 -23.50 -10.99 -31.92
CA PRO A 403 -24.83 -10.39 -31.90
C PRO A 403 -25.50 -10.53 -30.52
N GLY A 404 -25.87 -9.40 -29.92
CA GLY A 404 -26.41 -9.37 -28.55
C GLY A 404 -25.47 -9.96 -27.50
N GLY A 405 -24.16 -9.99 -27.79
CA GLY A 405 -23.16 -10.56 -26.90
C GLY A 405 -22.86 -9.66 -25.70
N ALA A 406 -22.37 -10.26 -24.62
CA ALA A 406 -22.02 -9.53 -23.40
C ALA A 406 -20.80 -8.59 -23.59
N LYS A 407 -19.91 -8.89 -24.56
CA LYS A 407 -18.74 -8.08 -24.94
C LYS A 407 -17.79 -7.78 -23.76
N ALA A 408 -17.47 -8.79 -22.96
CA ALA A 408 -16.64 -8.59 -21.76
C ALA A 408 -15.21 -9.14 -21.91
N PHE A 409 -14.24 -8.34 -21.49
CA PHE A 409 -12.83 -8.70 -21.35
C PHE A 409 -12.42 -8.54 -19.87
N ILE A 410 -12.35 -9.65 -19.14
CA ILE A 410 -12.07 -9.65 -17.69
C ILE A 410 -10.67 -10.22 -17.46
N ALA A 411 -9.66 -9.35 -17.42
CA ALA A 411 -8.28 -9.75 -17.16
C ALA A 411 -8.09 -10.08 -15.67
N ILE A 412 -7.58 -11.28 -15.36
CA ILE A 412 -7.23 -11.61 -13.97
C ILE A 412 -5.88 -10.95 -13.66
N GLY A 413 -6.01 -9.76 -13.06
CA GLY A 413 -4.92 -8.88 -12.69
C GLY A 413 -4.29 -9.24 -11.36
N SER A 414 -3.59 -8.28 -10.77
CA SER A 414 -3.05 -8.43 -9.43
C SER A 414 -2.74 -7.07 -8.81
N PHE A 415 -3.09 -6.89 -7.53
CA PHE A 415 -2.59 -5.77 -6.74
C PHE A 415 -1.06 -5.76 -6.61
N ALA A 416 -0.37 -6.85 -6.95
CA ALA A 416 1.09 -6.86 -7.12
C ALA A 416 1.57 -5.78 -8.10
N GLY A 417 0.78 -5.42 -9.12
CA GLY A 417 1.09 -4.30 -10.03
C GLY A 417 1.28 -2.95 -9.34
N CYS A 418 0.72 -2.79 -8.14
CA CYS A 418 0.81 -1.56 -7.33
C CYS A 418 2.06 -1.54 -6.42
N ILE A 419 2.75 -2.67 -6.30
CA ILE A 419 3.83 -2.90 -5.33
C ILE A 419 5.17 -2.50 -5.93
N ARG A 420 5.90 -1.62 -5.21
CA ARG A 420 7.28 -1.20 -5.57
C ARG A 420 8.32 -1.49 -4.49
N ARG A 421 7.88 -1.97 -3.32
CA ARG A 421 8.73 -2.20 -2.14
C ARG A 421 8.16 -3.38 -1.36
N GLY A 422 9.02 -4.14 -0.67
CA GLY A 422 8.60 -5.28 0.13
C GLY A 422 9.28 -6.58 -0.29
N SER A 423 8.88 -7.69 0.34
CA SER A 423 9.51 -9.01 0.17
C SER A 423 8.88 -9.79 -0.97
N ILE A 424 7.78 -9.27 -1.50
CA ILE A 424 7.02 -9.82 -2.62
C ILE A 424 7.04 -8.85 -3.80
N ALA A 425 7.88 -7.81 -3.74
CA ALA A 425 8.05 -6.82 -4.81
C ALA A 425 8.96 -7.38 -5.92
N ASN A 426 8.54 -8.48 -6.52
CA ASN A 426 9.24 -9.15 -7.62
C ASN A 426 9.16 -8.28 -8.89
N THR A 427 10.30 -7.76 -9.34
CA THR A 427 10.37 -6.84 -10.50
C THR A 427 9.65 -7.38 -11.73
N GLY A 428 9.88 -8.64 -12.11
CA GLY A 428 9.25 -9.21 -13.31
C GLY A 428 7.73 -9.28 -13.18
N TYR A 429 7.24 -9.85 -12.08
CA TYR A 429 5.80 -10.00 -11.86
C TYR A 429 5.07 -8.68 -11.62
N THR A 430 5.59 -7.80 -10.76
CA THR A 430 4.91 -6.55 -10.42
C THR A 430 4.86 -5.60 -11.60
N VAL A 431 5.95 -5.45 -12.36
CA VAL A 431 5.98 -4.54 -13.52
C VAL A 431 5.13 -5.10 -14.66
N SER A 432 5.20 -6.41 -14.95
CA SER A 432 4.37 -7.01 -16.00
C SER A 432 2.87 -6.98 -15.67
N LYS A 433 2.48 -7.14 -14.39
CA LYS A 433 1.08 -6.96 -13.95
C LYS A 433 0.63 -5.49 -13.97
N MET A 434 1.53 -4.54 -13.73
CA MET A 434 1.22 -3.12 -13.94
C MET A 434 0.95 -2.83 -15.43
N ALA A 435 1.77 -3.38 -16.33
CA ALA A 435 1.55 -3.27 -17.77
C ALA A 435 0.20 -3.89 -18.18
N GLN A 436 -0.16 -5.04 -17.61
CA GLN A 436 -1.48 -5.67 -17.82
C GLN A 436 -2.63 -4.74 -17.39
N ILE A 437 -2.54 -4.09 -16.23
CA ILE A 437 -3.58 -3.17 -15.76
C ILE A 437 -3.71 -1.97 -16.70
N ARG A 438 -2.58 -1.40 -17.16
CA ARG A 438 -2.60 -0.30 -18.13
C ARG A 438 -3.22 -0.71 -19.46
N LEU A 439 -2.98 -1.94 -19.93
CA LEU A 439 -3.60 -2.45 -21.16
C LEU A 439 -5.14 -2.47 -21.06
N VAL A 440 -5.70 -2.80 -19.90
CA VAL A 440 -7.15 -2.75 -19.68
C VAL A 440 -7.71 -1.32 -19.79
N GLU A 441 -6.99 -0.33 -19.25
CA GLU A 441 -7.37 1.08 -19.42
C GLU A 441 -7.39 1.46 -20.91
N TYR A 442 -6.39 1.04 -21.69
CA TYR A 442 -6.36 1.27 -23.14
C TYR A 442 -7.53 0.60 -23.87
N LEU A 443 -7.92 -0.62 -23.47
CA LEU A 443 -9.09 -1.27 -24.06
C LEU A 443 -10.37 -0.47 -23.83
N TYR A 444 -10.53 0.13 -22.65
CA TYR A 444 -11.65 1.01 -22.37
C TYR A 444 -11.60 2.27 -23.24
N GLU A 445 -10.47 2.97 -23.29
CA GLU A 445 -10.33 4.21 -24.08
C GLU A 445 -10.54 3.96 -25.59
N GLN A 446 -10.21 2.77 -26.09
CA GLN A 446 -10.31 2.45 -27.52
C GLN A 446 -11.68 1.88 -27.94
N TYR A 447 -12.36 1.10 -27.07
CA TYR A 447 -13.50 0.28 -27.50
C TYR A 447 -14.76 0.45 -26.63
N SER A 448 -14.75 1.32 -25.61
CA SER A 448 -15.93 1.52 -24.75
C SER A 448 -17.14 2.06 -25.52
N GLU A 449 -16.93 2.95 -26.50
CA GLU A 449 -18.00 3.47 -27.37
C GLU A 449 -18.61 2.37 -28.27
N GLU A 450 -17.86 1.30 -28.58
CA GLU A 450 -18.35 0.13 -29.30
C GLU A 450 -19.05 -0.91 -28.38
N GLY A 451 -19.10 -0.60 -27.09
CA GLY A 451 -19.76 -1.38 -26.04
C GLY A 451 -18.89 -2.46 -25.40
N LEU A 452 -17.56 -2.41 -25.55
CA LEU A 452 -16.67 -3.33 -24.85
C LEU A 452 -16.58 -2.99 -23.36
N PHE A 453 -16.87 -3.97 -22.51
CA PHE A 453 -16.56 -3.90 -21.09
C PHE A 453 -15.19 -4.53 -20.83
N ALA A 454 -14.22 -3.78 -20.32
CA ALA A 454 -12.89 -4.27 -19.99
C ALA A 454 -12.55 -3.97 -18.53
N VAL A 455 -12.11 -4.96 -17.74
CA VAL A 455 -11.75 -4.74 -16.33
C VAL A 455 -10.56 -5.60 -15.91
N ALA A 456 -9.72 -5.08 -15.01
CA ALA A 456 -8.67 -5.83 -14.35
C ALA A 456 -9.17 -6.25 -12.97
N CYS A 457 -9.28 -7.56 -12.72
CA CYS A 457 -9.77 -8.10 -11.46
C CYS A 457 -8.64 -8.73 -10.65
N HIS A 458 -8.32 -8.18 -9.48
CA HIS A 458 -7.44 -8.83 -8.53
C HIS A 458 -8.17 -10.01 -7.85
N PRO A 459 -7.64 -11.23 -7.92
CA PRO A 459 -8.35 -12.43 -7.45
C PRO A 459 -8.37 -12.62 -5.93
N GLY A 460 -7.62 -11.80 -5.18
CA GLY A 460 -7.35 -12.02 -3.76
C GLY A 460 -6.01 -12.73 -3.52
N ALA A 461 -5.73 -13.04 -2.25
CA ALA A 461 -4.58 -13.77 -1.76
C ALA A 461 -4.89 -15.27 -1.70
N VAL A 462 -4.88 -15.93 -2.87
CA VAL A 462 -5.26 -17.33 -3.02
C VAL A 462 -4.04 -18.25 -3.01
N ARG A 463 -4.08 -19.31 -2.20
CA ARG A 463 -3.00 -20.31 -2.10
C ARG A 463 -3.06 -21.33 -3.24
N THR A 464 -2.54 -20.94 -4.41
CA THR A 464 -2.42 -21.81 -5.59
C THR A 464 -1.06 -22.51 -5.64
N LYS A 465 -0.91 -23.56 -6.46
CA LYS A 465 0.40 -24.19 -6.76
C LYS A 465 1.45 -23.17 -7.23
N MET A 466 1.04 -22.22 -8.07
CA MET A 466 1.91 -21.12 -8.52
C MET A 466 2.36 -20.25 -7.34
N ALA A 467 1.43 -19.92 -6.43
CA ALA A 467 1.77 -19.13 -5.25
C ALA A 467 2.74 -19.89 -4.33
N GLU A 468 2.49 -21.17 -4.05
CA GLU A 468 3.37 -22.01 -3.23
C GLU A 468 4.79 -22.12 -3.78
N GLY A 469 4.95 -22.23 -5.11
CA GLY A 469 6.27 -22.36 -5.73
C GLY A 469 7.08 -21.07 -5.85
N ASN A 470 6.45 -19.89 -5.75
CA ASN A 470 7.11 -18.61 -6.04
C ASN A 470 7.08 -17.61 -4.88
N THR A 471 6.18 -17.80 -3.91
CA THR A 471 6.00 -16.90 -2.77
C THR A 471 6.92 -17.30 -1.62
N PRO A 472 7.56 -16.35 -0.91
CA PRO A 472 8.33 -16.69 0.29
C PRO A 472 7.50 -17.47 1.31
N GLU A 473 8.07 -18.51 1.93
CA GLU A 473 7.35 -19.40 2.87
C GLU A 473 6.63 -18.63 3.98
N ASP A 474 7.29 -17.60 4.54
CA ASP A 474 6.72 -16.72 5.57
C ASP A 474 5.43 -16.01 5.14
N PHE A 475 5.16 -15.90 3.83
CA PHE A 475 3.98 -15.23 3.29
C PHE A 475 2.84 -16.20 2.93
N LEU A 476 3.10 -17.51 2.83
CA LEU A 476 2.07 -18.51 2.51
C LEU A 476 0.90 -18.54 3.50
N PRO A 477 1.08 -18.34 4.83
CA PRO A 477 -0.04 -18.30 5.78
C PRO A 477 -1.03 -17.15 5.57
N TYR A 478 -0.68 -16.13 4.79
CA TYR A 478 -1.57 -15.00 4.47
C TYR A 478 -2.40 -15.23 3.21
N LEU A 479 -2.16 -16.33 2.50
CA LEU A 479 -2.93 -16.72 1.32
C LEU A 479 -4.19 -17.49 1.76
N VAL A 480 -5.13 -16.79 2.37
CA VAL A 480 -6.31 -17.37 3.03
C VAL A 480 -7.59 -17.24 2.21
N ASP A 481 -7.55 -16.54 1.08
CA ASP A 481 -8.76 -16.27 0.30
C ASP A 481 -9.16 -17.51 -0.50
N ASP A 482 -10.46 -17.79 -0.48
CA ASP A 482 -11.10 -18.88 -1.20
C ASP A 482 -10.88 -18.73 -2.71
N VAL A 483 -10.45 -19.82 -3.33
CA VAL A 483 -10.20 -19.89 -4.78
C VAL A 483 -11.46 -19.67 -5.61
N ASP A 484 -12.64 -19.97 -5.06
CA ASP A 484 -13.93 -19.76 -5.75
C ASP A 484 -14.36 -18.27 -5.82
N LEU A 485 -13.78 -17.39 -4.99
CA LEU A 485 -14.21 -15.99 -4.86
C LEU A 485 -14.07 -15.19 -6.16
N CYS A 486 -12.95 -15.35 -6.86
CA CYS A 486 -12.71 -14.63 -8.12
C CYS A 486 -13.70 -15.06 -9.22
N GLY A 487 -14.02 -16.35 -9.31
CA GLY A 487 -15.02 -16.88 -10.24
C GLY A 487 -16.41 -16.32 -9.98
N ALA A 488 -16.81 -16.22 -8.71
CA ALA A 488 -18.07 -15.61 -8.30
C ALA A 488 -18.20 -14.14 -8.76
N VAL A 489 -17.15 -13.35 -8.58
CA VAL A 489 -17.12 -11.95 -9.04
C VAL A 489 -17.13 -11.85 -10.57
N CYS A 490 -16.42 -12.72 -11.29
CA CYS A 490 -16.46 -12.75 -12.74
C CYS A 490 -17.89 -13.01 -13.27
N VAL A 491 -18.61 -13.97 -12.69
CA VAL A 491 -20.03 -14.23 -13.02
C VAL A 491 -20.90 -13.02 -12.68
N TRP A 492 -20.69 -12.41 -11.52
CA TRP A 492 -21.46 -11.24 -11.08
C TRP A 492 -21.33 -10.06 -12.06
N LEU A 493 -20.11 -9.78 -12.53
CA LEU A 493 -19.82 -8.77 -13.53
C LEU A 493 -20.56 -9.08 -14.84
N SER A 494 -20.37 -10.30 -15.34
CA SER A 494 -20.92 -10.76 -16.63
C SER A 494 -22.44 -10.73 -16.71
N ALA A 495 -23.13 -10.88 -15.57
CA ALA A 495 -24.58 -10.84 -15.51
C ALA A 495 -25.19 -9.43 -15.42
N ARG A 496 -24.36 -8.37 -15.35
CA ARG A 496 -24.82 -6.99 -15.03
C ARG A 496 -24.17 -5.92 -15.90
N LEU A 497 -23.53 -6.29 -17.02
CA LEU A 497 -22.71 -5.40 -17.83
C LEU A 497 -23.45 -4.15 -18.33
N ASP A 498 -24.77 -4.23 -18.49
CA ASP A 498 -25.65 -3.10 -18.82
C ASP A 498 -25.70 -2.02 -17.72
N THR A 499 -25.59 -2.41 -16.46
CA THR A 499 -25.65 -1.50 -15.31
C THR A 499 -24.28 -1.06 -14.78
N ILE A 500 -23.22 -1.80 -15.13
CA ILE A 500 -21.87 -1.57 -14.60
C ILE A 500 -20.85 -1.08 -15.62
N GLN A 501 -21.26 -0.61 -16.81
CA GLN A 501 -20.31 -0.08 -17.82
C GLN A 501 -19.35 0.98 -17.26
N TRP A 502 -19.78 1.75 -16.27
CA TRP A 502 -18.95 2.73 -15.58
C TRP A 502 -17.74 2.12 -14.83
N LEU A 503 -17.72 0.81 -14.56
CA LEU A 503 -16.55 0.10 -14.02
C LEU A 503 -15.51 -0.26 -15.09
N SER A 504 -15.85 -0.14 -16.37
CA SER A 504 -14.93 -0.47 -17.46
C SER A 504 -13.66 0.41 -17.39
N GLY A 505 -12.52 -0.15 -17.77
CA GLY A 505 -11.20 0.45 -17.70
C GLY A 505 -10.56 0.47 -16.30
N ARG A 506 -11.17 -0.13 -15.28
CA ARG A 506 -10.69 0.00 -13.88
C ARG A 506 -10.07 -1.27 -13.32
N LEU A 507 -9.26 -1.10 -12.26
CA LEU A 507 -8.75 -2.17 -11.42
C LEU A 507 -9.67 -2.37 -10.20
N ILE A 508 -10.24 -3.57 -10.07
CA ILE A 508 -11.08 -3.97 -8.93
C ILE A 508 -10.49 -5.15 -8.15
N SER A 509 -11.05 -5.46 -6.99
CA SER A 509 -10.71 -6.65 -6.20
C SER A 509 -11.92 -7.56 -6.02
N ALA A 510 -11.71 -8.87 -6.20
CA ALA A 510 -12.71 -9.88 -5.88
C ALA A 510 -13.07 -9.91 -4.38
N LYS A 511 -12.21 -9.35 -3.52
CA LYS A 511 -12.45 -9.25 -2.08
C LYS A 511 -13.42 -8.15 -1.70
N TRP A 512 -13.66 -7.17 -2.55
CA TRP A 512 -14.50 -6.04 -2.19
C TRP A 512 -15.97 -6.47 -2.06
N ASP A 513 -16.72 -5.79 -1.18
CA ASP A 513 -18.17 -5.95 -1.18
C ASP A 513 -18.78 -5.24 -2.40
N MET A 514 -19.41 -6.02 -3.29
CA MET A 514 -19.90 -5.51 -4.57
C MET A 514 -21.05 -4.50 -4.40
N GLU A 515 -21.89 -4.62 -3.38
CA GLU A 515 -22.96 -3.64 -3.11
C GLU A 515 -22.38 -2.32 -2.61
N GLU A 516 -21.38 -2.38 -1.73
CA GLU A 516 -20.64 -1.19 -1.32
C GLU A 516 -19.92 -0.54 -2.50
N LEU A 517 -19.31 -1.33 -3.40
CA LEU A 517 -18.69 -0.83 -4.63
C LEU A 517 -19.71 -0.09 -5.51
N LEU A 518 -20.90 -0.66 -5.73
CA LEU A 518 -21.98 -0.03 -6.49
C LEU A 518 -22.43 1.29 -5.85
N SER A 519 -22.58 1.33 -4.52
CA SER A 519 -23.00 2.53 -3.78
C SER A 519 -22.03 3.72 -3.94
N ARG A 520 -20.78 3.43 -4.33
CA ARG A 520 -19.72 4.43 -4.54
C ARG A 520 -19.56 4.88 -6.00
N GLN A 521 -20.45 4.47 -6.90
CA GLN A 521 -20.38 4.79 -8.33
C GLN A 521 -20.14 6.28 -8.61
N GLN A 522 -20.92 7.17 -8.00
CA GLN A 522 -20.81 8.61 -8.25
C GLN A 522 -19.42 9.15 -7.90
N GLU A 523 -18.85 8.72 -6.76
CA GLU A 523 -17.50 9.10 -6.36
C GLU A 523 -16.45 8.55 -7.33
N ILE A 524 -16.57 7.27 -7.70
CA ILE A 524 -15.62 6.60 -8.58
C ILE A 524 -15.57 7.26 -9.94
N VAL A 525 -16.73 7.56 -10.52
CA VAL A 525 -16.83 8.18 -11.84
C VAL A 525 -16.36 9.64 -11.80
N SER A 526 -16.82 10.44 -10.83
CA SER A 526 -16.50 11.87 -10.78
C SER A 526 -15.01 12.16 -10.54
N LYS A 527 -14.31 11.29 -9.82
CA LYS A 527 -12.87 11.42 -9.52
C LYS A 527 -11.99 10.50 -10.37
N ASP A 528 -12.57 9.79 -11.33
CA ASP A 528 -11.93 8.74 -12.14
C ASP A 528 -11.06 7.76 -11.30
N LEU A 529 -11.61 7.30 -10.18
CA LEU A 529 -10.90 6.40 -9.27
C LEU A 529 -10.67 5.03 -9.92
N LEU A 530 -9.73 4.28 -9.33
CA LEU A 530 -9.39 2.90 -9.70
C LEU A 530 -8.68 2.74 -11.05
N LYS A 531 -8.21 3.85 -11.63
CA LYS A 531 -7.24 3.90 -12.72
C LYS A 531 -5.91 4.47 -12.24
N PHE A 532 -4.85 4.26 -13.01
CA PHE A 532 -3.55 4.85 -12.71
C PHE A 532 -3.35 6.19 -13.42
N ALA A 533 -3.27 7.27 -12.63
CA ALA A 533 -2.89 8.59 -13.11
C ALA A 533 -1.64 9.11 -12.37
N LEU A 534 -0.85 9.93 -13.05
CA LEU A 534 0.15 10.77 -12.39
C LEU A 534 -0.59 11.97 -11.79
N LEU A 535 -0.64 12.05 -10.46
CA LEU A 535 -1.17 13.23 -9.77
C LEU A 535 -0.06 14.28 -9.71
N THR A 536 -0.28 15.42 -10.35
CA THR A 536 0.68 16.54 -10.41
C THR A 536 0.28 17.70 -9.47
N GLN A 537 -0.90 17.63 -8.85
CA GLN A 537 -1.41 18.56 -7.83
C GLN A 537 -2.14 17.76 -6.76
#